data_AF-A0A9N9PE06-F1
#
_entry.id   AF-A0A9N9PE06-F1
#
_cell.length_a   1.000
_cell.length_b   1.000
_cell.length_c   1.000
_cell.angle_alpha   90.00
_cell.angle_beta   90.00
_cell.angle_gamma   90.00
#
_symmetry.space_group_name_H-M   'P 1'
#
loop_
_entity.id
_entity.type
_entity.pdbx_description
1 polymer ?
#
loop_
_entity_poly.entity_id
_entity_poly.type
_entity_poly.pdbx_seq_one_letter_code
_entity_poly.pdbx_strand_id
1 'polypeptide(L)'
;KMKNYIVREWAEIISDPVSFGDQEQKVVQHVDLPLVKNELSITLRISLKQHAFDWASIFHKGTENLIHTPGLRFTPHKSALHARFTENWNGNVGIEALDGLSLQQWYHITYTLSDPEKRLDIYIN
;
A
#
# COMPACT_ATOMS: atom_id res chain seq x y z
N LYS A 1 -17.49 -24.25 24.25
CA LYS A 1 -17.16 -22.81 24.41
C LYS A 1 -17.11 -22.18 23.03
N MET A 2 -18.03 -21.28 22.69
CA MET A 2 -17.91 -20.46 21.47
C MET A 2 -16.66 -19.58 21.59
N LYS A 3 -15.78 -19.63 20.58
CA LYS A 3 -14.68 -18.68 20.46
C LYS A 3 -15.30 -17.37 19.96
N ASN A 4 -15.35 -16.35 20.81
CA ASN A 4 -15.66 -15.00 20.36
C ASN A 4 -14.45 -14.50 19.58
N TYR A 5 -14.60 -14.35 18.26
CA TYR A 5 -13.60 -13.71 17.43
C TYR A 5 -13.87 -12.21 17.46
N ILE A 6 -12.91 -11.43 17.95
CA ILE A 6 -12.96 -9.97 17.82
C ILE A 6 -12.68 -9.67 16.34
N VAL A 7 -13.69 -9.21 15.61
CA VAL A 7 -13.49 -8.68 14.26
C VAL A 7 -12.97 -7.26 14.42
N ARG A 8 -11.71 -7.02 14.03
CA ARG A 8 -11.17 -5.67 13.92
C ARG A 8 -11.55 -5.12 12.56
N GLU A 9 -12.12 -3.92 12.53
CA GLU A 9 -12.48 -3.22 11.28
C GLU A 9 -11.28 -2.45 10.69
N TRP A 10 -10.30 -2.10 11.53
CA TRP A 10 -9.07 -1.42 11.14
C TRP A 10 -7.88 -1.89 11.99
N ALA A 11 -6.67 -1.61 11.51
CA ALA A 11 -5.43 -1.79 12.26
C ALA A 11 -4.48 -0.62 11.96
N GLU A 12 -3.96 0.01 13.01
CA GLU A 12 -2.86 0.97 12.90
C GLU A 12 -1.54 0.22 12.98
N ILE A 13 -0.75 0.30 11.91
CA ILE A 13 0.52 -0.41 11.80
C ILE A 13 1.68 0.45 12.28
N ILE A 14 1.61 1.77 12.07
CA ILE A 14 2.63 2.75 12.44
C ILE A 14 1.91 3.88 13.17
N SER A 15 2.08 3.95 14.49
CA SER A 15 1.52 5.00 15.36
C SER A 15 2.41 6.24 15.43
N ASP A 16 3.73 6.02 15.46
CA ASP A 16 4.74 7.07 15.59
C ASP A 16 5.57 7.22 14.31
N PRO A 17 6.03 8.44 13.95
CA PRO A 17 6.88 8.64 12.79
C PRO A 17 8.13 7.75 12.83
N VAL A 18 8.33 6.98 11.76
CA VAL A 18 9.49 6.09 11.59
C VAL A 18 10.15 6.41 10.25
N SER A 19 11.49 6.36 10.22
CA SER A 19 12.26 6.43 8.98
C SER A 19 12.66 5.03 8.58
N PHE A 20 12.58 4.73 7.28
CA PHE A 20 13.11 3.51 6.69
C PHE A 20 14.29 3.85 5.77
N GLY A 21 15.41 3.15 5.94
CA GLY A 21 16.48 3.09 4.96
C GLY A 21 16.20 2.07 3.84
N ASP A 22 17.09 1.98 2.87
CA ASP A 22 16.89 1.20 1.63
C ASP A 22 16.66 -0.31 1.84
N GLN A 23 17.03 -0.86 3.01
CA GLN A 23 16.91 -2.29 3.34
C GLN A 23 15.98 -2.55 4.53
N GLU A 24 15.38 -1.50 5.08
CA GLU A 24 14.53 -1.60 6.26
C GLU A 24 13.06 -1.76 5.85
N GLN A 25 12.38 -2.69 6.51
CA GLN A 25 10.95 -2.92 6.28
C GLN A 25 10.27 -3.30 7.59
N LYS A 26 8.97 -3.02 7.66
CA LYS A 26 8.09 -3.53 8.71
C LYS A 26 7.19 -4.61 8.14
N VAL A 27 7.28 -5.82 8.68
CA VAL A 27 6.44 -6.96 8.30
C VAL A 27 5.34 -7.14 9.34
N VAL A 28 4.10 -7.28 8.88
CA VAL A 28 2.92 -7.55 9.72
C VAL A 28 2.35 -8.90 9.33
N GLN A 29 2.02 -9.74 10.32
CA GLN A 29 1.44 -11.05 10.04
C GLN A 29 0.01 -10.91 9.55
N HIS A 30 -0.42 -11.81 8.66
CA HIS A 30 -1.79 -11.78 8.13
C HIS A 30 -2.85 -11.85 9.22
N VAL A 31 -2.59 -12.64 10.28
CA VAL A 31 -3.50 -12.82 11.42
C VAL A 31 -3.71 -11.55 12.26
N ASP A 32 -2.80 -10.58 12.13
CA ASP A 32 -2.86 -9.30 12.85
C ASP A 32 -3.60 -8.22 12.06
N LEU A 33 -3.93 -8.48 10.80
CA LEU A 33 -4.66 -7.57 9.92
C LEU A 33 -6.18 -7.79 10.02
N PRO A 34 -6.99 -6.73 9.83
CA PRO A 34 -8.44 -6.87 9.78
C PRO A 34 -8.86 -7.77 8.61
N LEU A 35 -10.00 -8.43 8.77
CA LEU A 35 -10.59 -9.21 7.68
C LEU A 35 -11.15 -8.24 6.63
N VAL A 36 -10.56 -8.27 5.44
CA VAL A 36 -11.01 -7.47 4.29
C VAL A 36 -12.06 -8.27 3.52
N LYS A 37 -13.25 -7.70 3.36
CA LYS A 37 -14.31 -8.21 2.47
C LYS A 37 -14.76 -7.09 1.57
N ASN A 38 -14.73 -7.31 0.27
CA ASN A 38 -15.18 -6.41 -0.80
C ASN A 38 -14.40 -5.10 -0.93
N GLU A 39 -14.04 -4.44 0.17
CA GLU A 39 -13.45 -3.11 0.16
C GLU A 39 -12.31 -2.96 1.16
N LEU A 40 -11.32 -2.15 0.80
CA LEU A 40 -10.14 -1.85 1.60
C LEU A 40 -9.72 -0.40 1.38
N SER A 41 -9.32 0.27 2.46
CA SER A 41 -8.59 1.52 2.43
C SER A 41 -7.28 1.43 3.20
N ILE A 42 -6.21 1.96 2.63
CA ILE A 42 -4.93 2.17 3.33
C ILE A 42 -4.59 3.65 3.26
N THR A 43 -4.38 4.26 4.42
CA THR A 43 -3.95 5.65 4.55
C THR A 43 -2.53 5.70 5.10
N LEU A 44 -1.69 6.52 4.49
CA LEU A 44 -0.31 6.72 4.92
C LEU A 44 0.09 8.19 4.81
N ARG A 45 0.91 8.63 5.75
CA ARG A 45 1.57 9.93 5.72
C ARG A 45 3.06 9.71 5.52
N ILE A 46 3.62 10.23 4.42
CA ILE A 46 5.02 9.97 4.06
C ILE A 46 5.75 11.25 3.66
N SER A 47 7.07 11.23 3.81
CA SER A 47 7.98 12.20 3.22
C SER A 47 9.21 11.49 2.68
N LEU A 48 9.65 11.89 1.49
CA LEU A 48 10.78 11.28 0.80
C LEU A 48 12.06 12.07 1.06
N LYS A 49 13.13 11.38 1.48
CA LYS A 49 14.46 11.99 1.63
C LYS A 49 15.24 11.99 0.31
N GLN A 50 15.02 10.97 -0.52
CA GLN A 50 15.66 10.79 -1.81
C GLN A 50 14.77 9.97 -2.75
N HIS A 51 15.04 10.05 -4.05
CA HIS A 51 14.46 9.13 -5.02
C HIS A 51 15.26 7.84 -5.05
N ALA A 52 14.56 6.71 -5.06
CA ALA A 52 15.19 5.42 -5.27
C ALA A 52 15.68 5.30 -6.72
N PHE A 53 16.83 4.64 -6.93
CA PHE A 53 17.33 4.32 -8.27
C PHE A 53 16.43 3.32 -9.00
N ASP A 54 15.85 2.38 -8.26
CA ASP A 54 14.95 1.35 -8.78
C ASP A 54 13.55 1.46 -8.13
N TRP A 55 12.64 0.55 -8.47
CA TRP A 55 11.32 0.43 -7.86
C TRP A 55 11.42 0.29 -6.34
N ALA A 56 10.68 1.12 -5.61
CA ALA A 56 10.62 1.04 -4.15
C ALA A 56 9.20 0.70 -3.67
N SER A 57 9.06 -0.35 -2.87
CA SER A 57 7.77 -0.74 -2.30
C SER A 57 7.40 0.21 -1.15
N ILE A 58 6.19 0.78 -1.20
CA ILE A 58 5.61 1.52 -0.05
C ILE A 58 4.93 0.50 0.87
N PHE A 59 4.04 -0.30 0.29
CA PHE A 59 3.48 -1.49 0.95
C PHE A 59 3.11 -2.52 -0.11
N HIS A 60 3.11 -3.78 0.27
CA HIS A 60 2.46 -4.85 -0.49
C HIS A 60 1.98 -5.94 0.47
N LYS A 61 0.93 -6.65 0.08
CA LYS A 61 0.53 -7.89 0.74
C LYS A 61 0.53 -9.05 -0.24
N GLY A 62 1.38 -10.03 0.03
CA GLY A 62 1.44 -11.31 -0.69
C GLY A 62 2.87 -11.83 -0.76
N THR A 63 3.09 -12.91 -1.49
CA THR A 63 4.32 -13.71 -1.42
C THR A 63 5.26 -13.48 -2.60
N GLU A 64 4.79 -12.85 -3.67
CA GLU A 64 5.53 -12.74 -4.93
C GLU A 64 5.25 -11.42 -5.66
N ASN A 65 6.10 -11.10 -6.65
CA ASN A 65 6.00 -9.88 -7.44
C ASN A 65 4.67 -9.68 -8.16
N LEU A 66 3.90 -10.73 -8.45
CA LEU A 66 2.57 -10.69 -9.11
C LEU A 66 1.43 -11.16 -8.19
N ILE A 67 1.73 -11.42 -6.92
CA ILE A 67 0.75 -11.73 -5.87
C ILE A 67 0.89 -10.62 -4.83
N HIS A 68 0.30 -9.45 -5.12
CA HIS A 68 0.41 -8.27 -4.26
C HIS A 68 -0.92 -7.51 -4.20
N THR A 69 -1.89 -8.04 -3.44
CA THR A 69 -3.15 -7.34 -3.17
C THR A 69 -3.27 -6.97 -1.69
N PRO A 70 -3.28 -5.68 -1.34
CA PRO A 70 -3.00 -4.53 -2.22
C PRO A 70 -1.49 -4.31 -2.42
N GLY A 71 -1.12 -3.49 -3.40
CA GLY A 71 0.27 -3.08 -3.61
C GLY A 71 0.40 -1.63 -4.06
N LEU A 72 1.36 -0.92 -3.48
CA LEU A 72 1.73 0.44 -3.89
C LEU A 72 3.25 0.57 -3.91
N ARG A 73 3.78 1.02 -5.05
CA ARG A 73 5.20 1.20 -5.28
C ARG A 73 5.49 2.59 -5.82
N PHE A 74 6.74 3.01 -5.66
CA PHE A 74 7.33 4.12 -6.36
C PHE A 74 8.02 3.65 -7.63
N THR A 75 7.88 4.42 -8.71
CA THR A 75 8.69 4.23 -9.90
C THR A 75 10.15 4.63 -9.66
N PRO A 76 11.09 4.06 -10.43
CA PRO A 76 12.48 4.48 -10.45
C PRO A 76 12.64 6.00 -10.66
N HIS A 77 13.63 6.58 -10.00
CA HIS A 77 14.16 7.96 -10.14
C HIS A 77 13.23 9.13 -9.84
N LYS A 78 11.92 8.97 -9.97
CA LYS A 78 10.94 10.06 -9.82
C LYS A 78 9.99 9.88 -8.65
N SER A 79 9.94 8.68 -8.08
CA SER A 79 8.99 8.34 -7.02
C SER A 79 7.54 8.67 -7.39
N ALA A 80 7.14 8.39 -8.64
CA ALA A 80 5.73 8.43 -9.01
C ALA A 80 5.00 7.25 -8.40
N LEU A 81 3.75 7.44 -7.98
CA LEU A 81 2.95 6.35 -7.41
C LEU A 81 2.50 5.38 -8.50
N HIS A 82 2.66 4.10 -8.21
CA HIS A 82 2.23 2.98 -9.03
C HIS A 82 1.41 2.01 -8.19
N ALA A 83 0.09 2.13 -8.30
CA ALA A 83 -0.86 1.38 -7.51
C ALA A 83 -1.33 0.14 -8.27
N ARG A 84 -1.25 -1.01 -7.62
CA ARG A 84 -1.55 -2.31 -8.22
C ARG A 84 -2.37 -3.21 -7.30
N PHE A 85 -3.05 -4.18 -7.91
CA PHE A 85 -3.66 -5.34 -7.27
C PHE A 85 -3.64 -6.54 -8.24
N THR A 86 -3.74 -7.73 -7.65
CA THR A 86 -3.80 -9.02 -8.32
C THR A 86 -5.25 -9.49 -8.45
N GLU A 87 -5.62 -9.90 -9.66
CA GLU A 87 -6.86 -10.62 -9.99
C GLU A 87 -6.54 -11.95 -10.66
N ASN A 88 -7.51 -12.86 -10.71
CA ASN A 88 -7.34 -14.19 -11.32
C ASN A 88 -6.92 -14.15 -12.80
N TRP A 89 -7.25 -13.07 -13.51
CA TRP A 89 -6.97 -12.89 -14.94
C TRP A 89 -5.76 -12.00 -15.22
N ASN A 90 -5.27 -11.23 -14.24
CA ASN A 90 -4.10 -10.36 -14.38
C ASN A 90 -3.50 -10.04 -13.00
N GLY A 91 -2.22 -10.35 -12.80
CA GLY A 91 -1.52 -10.09 -11.53
C GLY A 91 -0.96 -8.68 -11.36
N ASN A 92 -1.25 -7.77 -12.29
CA ASN A 92 -0.67 -6.42 -12.34
C ASN A 92 -1.71 -5.36 -12.77
N VAL A 93 -2.94 -5.47 -12.28
CA VAL A 93 -4.02 -4.51 -12.58
C VAL A 93 -3.81 -3.25 -11.74
N GLY A 94 -4.05 -2.06 -12.31
CA GLY A 94 -4.15 -0.85 -11.52
C GLY A 94 -3.91 0.42 -12.31
N ILE A 95 -3.36 1.43 -11.65
CA ILE A 95 -3.16 2.77 -12.20
C ILE A 95 -1.70 2.90 -12.68
N GLU A 96 -1.52 3.37 -13.91
CA GLU A 96 -0.18 3.70 -14.43
C GLU A 96 0.46 4.84 -13.64
N ALA A 97 1.78 4.94 -13.73
CA ALA A 97 2.53 5.92 -12.95
C ALA A 97 2.00 7.35 -13.14
N LEU A 98 1.75 8.02 -12.01
CA LEU A 98 1.40 9.44 -11.97
C LEU A 98 2.64 10.33 -12.11
N ASP A 99 2.51 11.62 -11.77
CA ASP A 99 3.67 12.49 -11.60
C ASP A 99 4.49 12.10 -10.36
N GLY A 100 5.78 12.40 -10.40
CA GLY A 100 6.71 12.13 -9.31
C GLY A 100 6.45 12.99 -8.08
N LEU A 101 6.53 12.39 -6.88
CA LEU A 101 6.44 13.14 -5.63
C LEU A 101 7.71 13.97 -5.39
N SER A 102 7.57 15.13 -4.74
CA SER A 102 8.71 15.97 -4.36
C SER A 102 9.41 15.46 -3.10
N LEU A 103 10.71 15.73 -3.01
CA LEU A 103 11.49 15.43 -1.80
C LEU A 103 11.18 16.42 -0.68
N GLN A 104 11.34 15.98 0.57
CA GLN A 104 11.22 16.80 1.79
C GLN A 104 9.84 17.46 1.99
N GLN A 105 8.84 17.00 1.23
CA GLN A 105 7.44 17.35 1.39
C GLN A 105 6.69 16.22 2.08
N TRP A 106 5.70 16.58 2.90
CA TRP A 106 4.78 15.60 3.47
C TRP A 106 3.58 15.40 2.56
N TYR A 107 3.22 14.15 2.33
CA TYR A 107 2.04 13.75 1.59
C TYR A 107 1.13 12.89 2.45
N HIS A 108 -0.18 13.09 2.31
CA HIS A 108 -1.20 12.14 2.75
C HIS A 108 -1.68 11.37 1.52
N ILE A 109 -1.47 10.06 1.54
CA ILE A 109 -1.85 9.17 0.45
C ILE A 109 -2.92 8.22 0.96
N THR A 110 -3.98 8.08 0.18
CA THR A 110 -5.02 7.06 0.42
C THR A 110 -5.12 6.15 -0.80
N TYR A 111 -4.99 4.85 -0.56
CA TYR A 111 -5.27 3.79 -1.52
C TYR A 111 -6.62 3.18 -1.18
N THR A 112 -7.55 3.10 -2.13
CA THR A 112 -8.84 2.40 -1.95
C THR A 112 -9.05 1.37 -3.03
N LEU A 113 -9.54 0.19 -2.64
CA LEU A 113 -9.94 -0.87 -3.55
C LEU A 113 -11.38 -1.27 -3.23
N SER A 114 -12.26 -1.26 -4.23
CA SER A 114 -13.66 -1.64 -4.10
C SER A 114 -14.03 -2.67 -5.17
N ASP A 115 -14.35 -3.89 -4.73
CA ASP A 115 -14.86 -4.96 -5.59
C ASP A 115 -16.27 -4.66 -6.13
N PRO A 116 -17.24 -4.14 -5.34
CA PRO A 116 -18.56 -3.78 -5.85
C PRO A 116 -18.51 -2.70 -6.94
N GLU A 117 -17.63 -1.71 -6.78
CA GLU A 117 -17.49 -0.61 -7.75
C GLU A 117 -16.48 -0.94 -8.86
N LYS A 118 -15.78 -2.08 -8.77
CA LYS A 118 -14.68 -2.50 -9.67
C LYS A 118 -13.65 -1.38 -9.87
N ARG A 119 -13.29 -0.72 -8.77
CA ARG A 119 -12.50 0.52 -8.79
C ARG A 119 -11.31 0.47 -7.84
N LEU A 120 -10.19 1.00 -8.31
CA LEU A 120 -9.02 1.37 -7.53
C LEU A 120 -8.87 2.89 -7.61
N ASP A 121 -8.79 3.57 -6.47
CA ASP A 121 -8.49 5.00 -6.41
C ASP A 121 -7.24 5.28 -5.60
N ILE A 122 -6.57 6.38 -5.97
CA ILE A 122 -5.44 6.94 -5.23
C ILE A 122 -5.70 8.43 -5.03
N TYR A 123 -5.69 8.87 -3.78
CA TYR A 123 -5.79 10.27 -3.39
C TYR A 123 -4.45 10.73 -2.81
N ILE A 124 -3.98 11.90 -3.21
CA ILE A 124 -2.73 12.51 -2.76
C ILE A 124 -3.01 13.95 -2.34
N ASN A 125 -2.59 14.33 -1.13
CA ASN A 125 -2.63 15.70 -0.60
C ASN A 125 -1.29 16.10 -0.01
#